data_AF-A0A285T6P3-F1
#
_entry.id   AF-A0A285T6P3-F1
#
_cell.length_a   1.000
_cell.length_b   1.000
_cell.length_c   1.000
_cell.angle_alpha   90.00
_cell.angle_beta   90.00
_cell.angle_gamma   90.00
#
_symmetry.space_group_name_H-M   'P 1'
#
loop_
_entity.id
_entity.type
_entity.pdbx_description
1 polymer ?
#
loop_
_entity_poly.entity_id
_entity_poly.type
_entity_poly.pdbx_seq_one_letter_code
_entity_poly.pdbx_strand_id
1 'polypeptide(L)'
;MTYACNTPLALMIAMIAAATPAHACSPPERPFLPASTEDMRLYADLIRGDFETYIAEVQDYFRCMDEERSRTFVEAKEASEDYVRFQDALE
;
A
#
# COMPACT_ATOMS: atom_id res chain seq x y z
N MET A 1 20.01 35.32 10.48
CA MET A 1 19.00 34.67 11.35
C MET A 1 17.84 34.23 10.47
N THR A 2 17.98 33.09 9.80
CA THR A 2 17.05 32.62 8.73
C THR A 2 16.35 31.30 9.09
N TYR A 3 16.66 30.72 10.25
CA TYR A 3 16.19 29.38 10.64
C TYR A 3 14.73 29.33 11.11
N ALA A 4 14.09 30.48 11.37
CA ALA A 4 12.74 30.53 11.95
C ALA A 4 11.59 30.60 10.92
N CYS A 5 11.88 30.86 9.64
CA CYS A 5 10.83 31.01 8.61
C CYS A 5 10.44 29.66 7.97
N ASN A 6 11.35 28.68 7.96
CA ASN A 6 11.13 27.36 7.33
C ASN A 6 10.62 26.28 8.29
N THR A 7 10.62 26.53 9.59
CA THR A 7 10.12 25.58 10.60
C THR A 7 8.64 25.23 10.45
N PRO A 8 7.69 26.16 10.22
CA PRO A 8 6.29 25.78 10.05
C PRO A 8 6.06 25.01 8.75
N LEU A 9 6.80 25.34 7.68
CA LEU A 9 6.73 24.64 6.40
C LEU A 9 7.27 23.20 6.51
N ALA A 10 8.40 23.01 7.19
CA ALA A 10 8.97 21.70 7.45
C ALA A 10 8.04 20.83 8.32
N LEU A 11 7.37 21.44 9.31
CA LEU A 11 6.39 20.75 10.16
C LEU A 11 5.16 20.31 9.36
N MET A 12 4.66 21.17 8.47
CA MET A 12 3.55 20.84 7.57
C MET A 12 3.90 19.69 6.61
N ILE A 13 5.10 19.71 6.02
CA ILE A 13 5.57 18.62 5.13
C ILE A 13 5.66 17.29 5.91
N ALA A 14 6.17 17.31 7.15
CA ALA A 14 6.26 16.13 8.00
C ALA A 14 4.88 15.55 8.36
N MET A 15 3.89 16.40 8.64
CA MET A 15 2.51 15.96 8.95
C MET A 15 1.81 15.33 7.74
N ILE A 16 2.05 15.87 6.53
CA ILE A 16 1.50 15.29 5.28
C ILE A 16 2.15 13.93 4.97
N ALA A 17 3.45 13.77 5.22
CA ALA A 17 4.13 12.50 5.03
C ALA A 17 3.63 11.41 6.00
N ALA A 18 3.30 11.78 7.24
CA ALA A 18 2.72 10.87 8.24
C ALA A 18 1.24 10.50 7.97
N ALA A 19 0.55 11.25 7.10
CA ALA A 19 -0.83 10.97 6.69
C ALA A 19 -0.92 10.01 5.50
N THR A 20 0.22 9.58 4.92
CA THR A 20 0.21 8.38 4.10
C THR A 20 -0.05 7.21 5.05
N PRO A 21 -1.08 6.38 4.83
CA PRO A 21 -1.17 5.16 5.61
C PRO A 21 0.16 4.43 5.39
N ALA A 22 0.92 4.24 6.46
CA ALA A 22 2.18 3.51 6.45
C ALA A 22 2.00 2.02 6.03
N HIS A 23 0.80 1.67 5.57
CA HIS A 23 0.28 0.40 5.06
C HIS A 23 -0.68 0.65 3.87
N ALA A 24 -0.32 1.49 2.90
CA ALA A 24 -0.94 1.33 1.59
C ALA A 24 -0.40 0.02 1.00
N CYS A 25 -1.25 -1.01 0.88
CA CYS A 25 -0.88 -2.23 0.19
C CYS A 25 -0.47 -1.88 -1.24
N SER A 26 0.84 -1.78 -1.50
CA SER A 26 1.36 -1.40 -2.80
C SER A 26 1.62 -2.67 -3.61
N PRO A 27 1.10 -2.77 -4.83
CA PRO A 27 1.44 -3.89 -5.69
C PRO A 27 2.95 -3.83 -6.04
N PRO A 28 3.67 -4.96 -6.03
CA PRO A 28 5.06 -4.99 -6.45
C PRO A 28 5.18 -4.76 -7.97
N GLU A 29 6.33 -4.24 -8.39
CA GLU A 29 6.62 -4.01 -9.81
C GLU A 29 6.91 -5.33 -10.52
N ARG A 30 6.38 -5.49 -11.73
CA ARG A 30 6.61 -6.71 -12.51
C ARG A 30 8.09 -6.78 -12.93
N PRO A 31 8.77 -7.93 -12.71
CA PRO A 31 10.15 -8.09 -13.16
C PRO A 31 10.24 -8.08 -14.68
N PHE A 32 11.38 -7.58 -15.17
CA PHE A 32 11.65 -7.50 -16.60
C PHE A 32 12.03 -8.88 -17.17
N LEU A 33 11.50 -9.18 -18.36
CA LEU A 33 11.93 -10.34 -19.14
C LEU A 33 12.45 -9.86 -20.51
N PRO A 34 13.75 -10.08 -20.81
CA PRO A 34 14.31 -9.73 -22.12
C PRO A 34 13.59 -10.46 -23.27
N ALA A 35 13.58 -9.87 -24.47
CA ALA A 35 13.04 -10.55 -25.66
C ALA A 35 14.03 -11.57 -26.26
N SER A 36 15.34 -11.33 -26.10
CA SER A 36 16.40 -12.19 -26.62
C SER A 36 16.58 -13.43 -25.75
N THR A 37 16.53 -14.62 -26.36
CA THR A 37 16.84 -15.87 -25.66
C THR A 37 18.32 -15.96 -25.25
N GLU A 38 19.22 -15.27 -25.94
CA GLU A 38 20.62 -15.18 -25.54
C GLU A 38 20.75 -14.42 -24.21
N ASP A 39 20.09 -13.26 -24.10
CA ASP A 39 20.08 -12.46 -22.87
C ASP A 39 19.40 -13.21 -21.72
N MET A 40 18.32 -13.95 -22.01
CA MET A 40 17.68 -14.81 -21.01
C MET A 40 18.65 -15.85 -20.43
N ARG A 41 19.50 -16.45 -21.26
CA ARG A 41 20.50 -17.44 -20.80
C ARG A 41 21.65 -16.78 -20.07
N LEU A 42 22.12 -15.64 -20.58
CA LEU A 42 23.23 -14.90 -19.99
C LEU A 42 22.89 -14.39 -18.58
N TYR A 43 21.65 -13.96 -18.37
CA TYR A 43 21.18 -13.41 -17.09
C TYR A 43 20.21 -14.34 -16.35
N ALA A 44 20.24 -15.64 -16.61
CA ALA A 44 19.24 -16.59 -16.12
C ALA A 44 19.07 -16.57 -14.60
N ASP A 45 20.18 -16.47 -13.85
CA ASP A 45 20.13 -16.48 -12.39
C ASP A 45 19.60 -15.16 -11.82
N LEU A 46 19.92 -14.02 -12.45
CA LEU A 46 19.37 -12.71 -12.06
C LEU A 46 17.86 -12.66 -12.34
N ILE A 47 17.45 -13.04 -13.55
CA ILE A 47 16.03 -13.09 -13.93
C ILE A 47 15.27 -14.03 -12.99
N ARG A 48 15.83 -15.20 -12.65
CA ARG A 48 15.19 -16.11 -11.70
C ARG A 48 14.99 -15.44 -10.34
N GLY A 49 16.02 -14.81 -9.79
CA GLY A 49 15.94 -14.11 -8.50
C GLY A 49 14.91 -12.99 -8.49
N ASP A 50 14.83 -12.19 -9.55
CA ASP A 50 13.85 -11.11 -9.69
C ASP A 50 12.41 -11.65 -9.70
N PHE A 51 12.17 -12.75 -10.41
CA PHE A 51 10.85 -13.39 -10.45
C PHE A 51 10.48 -14.07 -9.13
N GLU A 52 11.42 -14.75 -8.48
CA GLU A 52 11.20 -15.35 -7.15
C GLU A 52 10.87 -14.29 -6.09
N THR A 53 11.61 -13.17 -6.11
CA THR A 53 11.37 -12.01 -5.25
C THR A 53 9.98 -11.44 -5.50
N TYR A 54 9.63 -11.17 -6.75
CA TYR A 54 8.30 -10.67 -7.13
C TYR A 54 7.17 -11.58 -6.61
N ILE A 55 7.32 -12.90 -6.76
CA ILE A 55 6.29 -13.85 -6.31
C ILE A 55 6.12 -13.78 -4.78
N ALA A 56 7.20 -13.67 -4.01
CA ALA A 56 7.14 -13.49 -2.57
C ALA A 56 6.46 -12.17 -2.18
N GLU A 57 6.84 -11.06 -2.83
CA GLU A 57 6.24 -9.75 -2.58
C GLU A 57 4.75 -9.71 -2.94
N VAL A 58 4.32 -10.42 -3.99
CA VAL A 58 2.88 -10.55 -4.34
C VAL A 58 2.10 -11.25 -3.22
N GLN A 59 2.68 -12.23 -2.54
CA GLN A 59 2.03 -12.91 -1.42
C GLN A 59 1.84 -11.96 -0.23
N ASP A 60 2.86 -11.15 0.08
CA ASP A 60 2.77 -10.12 1.12
C ASP A 60 1.75 -9.04 0.76
N TYR A 61 1.69 -8.64 -0.51
CA TYR A 61 0.67 -7.71 -1.01
C TYR A 61 -0.75 -8.27 -0.82
N PHE A 62 -0.99 -9.53 -1.16
CA PHE A 62 -2.30 -10.16 -0.95
C PHE A 62 -2.68 -10.27 0.51
N ARG A 63 -1.74 -10.64 1.39
CA ARG A 63 -1.98 -10.67 2.83
C ARG A 63 -2.40 -9.30 3.35
N CYS A 64 -1.70 -8.24 2.96
CA CYS A 64 -2.07 -6.87 3.29
C CYS A 64 -3.49 -6.53 2.80
N MET A 65 -3.81 -6.84 1.54
CA MET A 65 -5.12 -6.55 0.94
C MET A 65 -6.26 -7.27 1.67
N ASP A 66 -6.04 -8.52 2.09
CA ASP A 66 -7.05 -9.29 2.83
C ASP A 66 -7.27 -8.74 4.25
N GLU A 67 -6.20 -8.28 4.92
CA GLU A 67 -6.29 -7.60 6.22
C GLU A 67 -7.10 -6.31 6.11
N GLU A 68 -6.80 -5.46 5.11
CA GLU A 68 -7.54 -4.22 4.83
C GLU A 68 -9.01 -4.50 4.52
N ARG A 69 -9.29 -5.50 3.67
CA ARG A 69 -10.66 -5.92 3.35
C ARG A 69 -11.41 -6.35 4.60
N SER A 70 -10.79 -7.15 5.46
CA SER A 70 -11.41 -7.62 6.70
C SER A 70 -11.72 -6.46 7.65
N ARG A 71 -10.77 -5.53 7.83
CA ARG A 71 -10.98 -4.34 8.67
C ARG A 71 -12.14 -3.49 8.15
N THR A 72 -12.10 -3.11 6.88
CA THR A 72 -13.13 -2.25 6.28
C THR A 72 -14.50 -2.90 6.27
N PHE A 73 -14.58 -4.23 6.19
CA PHE A 73 -15.86 -4.93 6.29
C PHE A 73 -16.51 -4.77 7.67
N VAL A 74 -15.72 -4.84 8.75
CA VAL A 74 -16.21 -4.59 10.11
C VAL A 74 -16.64 -3.13 10.27
N GLU A 75 -15.79 -2.19 9.86
CA GLU A 75 -16.09 -0.75 9.93
C GLU A 75 -17.38 -0.39 9.17
N ALA A 76 -17.57 -0.95 7.98
CA ALA A 76 -18.77 -0.71 7.17
C ALA A 76 -20.03 -1.29 7.83
N LYS A 77 -19.92 -2.44 8.50
CA LYS A 77 -21.02 -3.03 9.26
C LYS A 77 -21.41 -2.12 10.42
N GLU A 78 -20.45 -1.71 11.24
CA GLU A 78 -20.68 -0.82 12.39
C GLU A 78 -21.31 0.50 11.94
N ALA A 79 -20.77 1.13 10.90
CA ALA A 79 -21.32 2.36 10.33
C ALA A 79 -22.76 2.19 9.82
N SER A 80 -23.09 1.01 9.28
CA SER A 80 -24.45 0.70 8.84
C SER A 80 -25.42 0.55 10.01
N GLU A 81 -25.00 -0.13 11.09
CA GLU A 81 -25.78 -0.27 12.32
C GLU A 81 -26.03 1.11 12.97
N ASP A 82 -25.01 1.97 12.99
CA ASP A 82 -25.13 3.35 13.48
C ASP A 82 -26.14 4.16 12.66
N TYR A 83 -26.13 4.01 11.34
CA TYR A 83 -27.07 4.69 10.45
C TYR A 83 -28.51 4.22 10.63
N VAL A 84 -28.73 2.93 10.90
CA VAL A 84 -30.06 2.41 11.24
C VAL A 84 -30.55 3.03 12.55
N ARG A 85 -29.73 3.03 13.62
CA ARG A 85 -30.12 3.65 14.89
C ARG A 85 -30.44 5.13 14.76
N PHE A 86 -29.71 5.84 13.90
CA PHE A 86 -30.00 7.23 13.58
C PHE A 86 -31.37 7.39 12.91
N GLN A 87 -31.71 6.54 11.94
CA GLN A 87 -33.02 6.58 11.29
C GLN A 87 -34.16 6.27 12.27
N ASP A 88 -34.01 5.24 13.09
CA ASP A 88 -35.01 4.85 14.09
C ASP A 88 -35.27 5.97 15.11
N ALA A 89 -34.27 6.82 15.39
CA ALA A 89 -34.42 7.96 16.30
C ALA A 89 -35.12 9.18 15.68
N LEU A 90 -35.27 9.21 14.34
CA LEU A 90 -35.94 10.29 13.61
C LEU A 90 -37.40 9.97 13.27
N GLU A 91 -37.83 8.72 13.45
CA GLU A 91 -39.22 8.27 13.26
C GLU A 91 -40.06 8.45 14.54
#